data_AF-A0A3E0NS82-F1
#
_entry.id   AF-A0A3E0NS82-F1
#
_cell.length_a   1.000
_cell.length_b   1.000
_cell.length_c   1.000
_cell.angle_alpha   90.00
_cell.angle_beta   90.00
_cell.angle_gamma   90.00
#
_symmetry.space_group_name_H-M   'P 1'
#
loop_
_entity.id
_entity.type
_entity.pdbx_description
1 polymer ?
#
loop_
_entity_poly.entity_id
_entity_poly.type
_entity_poly.pdbx_seq_one_letter_code
_entity_poly.pdbx_strand_id
1 'polypeptide(L)'
;MNPEPHPASHEPWWRVAAVPAVLVSACLAMAADGRPSSQELAARRAEVASMSAAEQQELLRRWERFQALPAAEQERLRKLQAEIAADPNSERLREVLAQYHEWLKTITPAERASLAELSPRARVKEIERIQRRDRFEQRLEALEPSDFDEIRRWIDDLVEQHREELVEGLSGRYRAMYEHRSDPDAKKMVLVYRLFAHRGRDESLVTADDVQLLTDSLSESARAKLDEATTAKERRRTIGGWLFATLGQNHSWHGGRHANPMVGEELLRFLQNDVEPGKREELLKKPREEMLRELRRMYFERELRRGPPRPSFDDRRPGPGPRSRPPASDREKPRKPKP
;
A
#
# COMPACT_ATOMS: atom_id res chain seq x y z
N MET A 1 13.99 22.80 57.73
CA MET A 1 14.47 22.30 56.42
C MET A 1 14.01 20.86 56.31
N ASN A 2 12.95 20.63 55.55
CA ASN A 2 12.34 19.32 55.33
C ASN A 2 12.47 19.02 53.83
N PRO A 3 12.99 17.85 53.41
CA PRO A 3 13.12 17.53 51.99
C PRO A 3 11.76 17.13 51.39
N GLU A 4 11.48 17.65 50.20
CA GLU A 4 10.32 17.28 49.39
C GLU A 4 10.44 15.83 48.86
N PRO A 5 9.33 15.08 48.74
CA PRO A 5 9.33 13.77 48.11
C PRO A 5 9.26 13.87 46.58
N HIS A 6 10.17 13.17 45.91
CA HIS A 6 10.13 12.92 44.46
C HIS A 6 8.88 12.11 44.05
N PRO A 7 8.25 12.41 42.89
CA PRO A 7 7.17 11.58 42.37
C PRO A 7 7.71 10.27 41.81
N ALA A 8 7.05 9.18 42.20
CA ALA A 8 7.30 7.83 41.73
C ALA A 8 7.16 7.74 40.20
N SER A 9 8.15 7.12 39.57
CA SER A 9 8.13 6.72 38.17
C SER A 9 7.00 5.73 37.92
N HIS A 10 5.94 6.18 37.26
CA HIS A 10 4.92 5.30 36.69
C HIS A 10 5.53 4.51 35.53
N GLU A 11 5.87 3.25 35.76
CA GLU A 11 6.10 2.32 34.66
C GLU A 11 4.79 2.09 33.89
N PRO A 12 4.81 2.11 32.55
CA PRO A 12 3.59 2.03 31.77
C PRO A 12 3.09 0.58 31.68
N TRP A 13 1.87 0.38 32.18
CA TRP A 13 1.14 -0.88 32.33
C TRP A 13 0.85 -1.67 31.05
N TRP A 14 1.20 -1.16 29.86
CA TRP A 14 0.98 -1.87 28.58
C TRP A 14 1.94 -3.05 28.34
N ARG A 15 2.96 -3.24 29.21
CA ARG A 15 3.90 -4.37 29.14
C ARG A 15 3.37 -5.69 29.69
N VAL A 16 2.18 -5.72 30.30
CA VAL A 16 1.51 -6.96 30.72
C VAL A 16 0.19 -7.08 29.96
N ALA A 17 0.19 -7.93 28.94
CA ALA A 17 -0.94 -8.28 28.09
C ALA A 17 -1.53 -7.12 27.24
N ALA A 18 -1.33 -7.23 25.92
CA ALA A 18 -2.23 -6.59 24.97
C ALA A 18 -3.64 -7.14 25.23
N VAL A 19 -4.47 -6.38 25.96
CA VAL A 19 -5.88 -6.69 26.17
C VAL A 19 -6.61 -6.35 24.86
N PRO A 20 -7.08 -7.32 24.06
CA PRO A 20 -8.03 -6.99 23.02
C PRO A 20 -9.29 -6.48 23.71
N ALA A 21 -9.66 -5.24 23.44
CA ALA A 21 -10.94 -4.67 23.86
C ALA A 21 -12.06 -5.44 23.14
N VAL A 22 -12.54 -6.51 23.76
CA VAL A 22 -13.68 -7.32 23.30
C VAL A 22 -14.93 -6.76 23.98
N LEU A 23 -15.61 -5.81 23.32
CA LEU A 23 -16.96 -5.41 23.68
C LEU A 23 -17.91 -5.89 22.58
N VAL A 24 -18.47 -7.08 22.77
CA VAL A 24 -19.68 -7.50 22.06
C VAL A 24 -20.86 -7.20 22.99
N SER A 25 -21.76 -6.36 22.50
CA SER A 25 -23.03 -5.95 23.11
C SER A 25 -23.78 -7.11 23.77
N ALA A 26 -23.83 -7.09 25.09
CA ALA A 26 -25.07 -7.37 25.80
C ALA A 26 -25.61 -6.00 26.23
N CYS A 27 -26.84 -5.67 25.83
CA CYS A 27 -27.47 -4.36 25.98
C CYS A 27 -27.33 -3.76 27.39
N LEU A 28 -26.30 -2.93 27.60
CA LEU A 28 -26.29 -1.89 28.62
C LEU A 28 -26.94 -0.64 28.04
N ALA A 29 -28.28 -0.66 27.99
CA ALA A 29 -29.04 0.56 28.13
C ALA A 29 -28.94 0.96 29.60
N MET A 30 -28.12 1.97 29.90
CA MET A 30 -28.11 2.66 31.19
C MET A 30 -28.45 4.11 30.89
N ALA A 31 -29.71 4.47 31.11
CA ALA A 31 -30.06 5.86 31.37
C ALA A 31 -29.44 6.27 32.71
N ALA A 32 -29.03 7.53 32.81
CA ALA A 32 -28.32 8.11 33.94
C ALA A 32 -28.94 7.78 35.32
N ASP A 33 -28.07 7.49 36.29
CA ASP A 33 -28.31 7.31 37.75
C ASP A 33 -29.17 6.13 38.28
N GLY A 34 -29.62 5.18 37.44
CA GLY A 34 -30.46 4.07 37.90
C GLY A 34 -29.72 2.79 38.29
N ARG A 35 -29.87 2.31 39.54
CA ARG A 35 -29.74 0.86 39.79
C ARG A 35 -30.68 0.13 38.83
N PRO A 36 -30.24 -0.91 38.11
CA PRO A 36 -31.09 -1.61 37.16
C PRO A 36 -32.34 -2.12 37.87
N SER A 37 -33.50 -1.92 37.24
CA SER A 37 -34.77 -2.31 37.85
C SER A 37 -34.82 -3.82 38.07
N SER A 38 -35.62 -4.28 39.02
CA SER A 38 -35.79 -5.72 39.26
C SER A 38 -36.24 -6.47 37.99
N GLN A 39 -37.03 -5.81 37.15
CA GLN A 39 -37.51 -6.33 35.87
C GLN A 39 -36.39 -6.45 34.83
N GLU A 40 -35.51 -5.45 34.72
CA GLU A 40 -34.33 -5.52 33.84
C GLU A 40 -33.35 -6.61 34.26
N LEU A 41 -33.13 -6.77 35.57
CA LEU A 41 -32.30 -7.85 36.11
C LEU A 41 -32.91 -9.22 35.84
N ALA A 42 -34.23 -9.36 35.95
CA ALA A 42 -34.93 -10.58 35.60
C ALA A 42 -34.82 -10.90 34.10
N ALA A 43 -34.99 -9.90 33.23
CA ALA A 43 -34.84 -10.05 31.78
C ALA A 43 -33.43 -10.51 31.39
N ARG A 44 -32.38 -9.88 31.96
CA ARG A 44 -30.98 -10.29 31.73
C ARG A 44 -30.68 -11.71 32.19
N ARG A 45 -31.24 -12.13 33.33
CA ARG A 45 -31.10 -13.52 33.81
C ARG A 45 -31.78 -14.51 32.87
N ALA A 46 -32.97 -14.19 32.36
CA ALA A 46 -33.67 -15.01 31.39
C ALA A 46 -32.88 -15.13 30.07
N GLU A 47 -32.30 -14.02 29.61
CA GLU A 47 -31.43 -13.99 28.42
C GLU A 47 -30.21 -14.91 28.60
N VAL A 48 -29.47 -14.77 29.71
CA VAL A 48 -28.31 -15.64 29.99
C VAL A 48 -28.73 -17.10 30.14
N ALA A 49 -29.88 -17.38 30.75
CA ALA A 49 -30.41 -18.74 30.86
C ALA A 49 -30.80 -19.35 29.50
N SER A 50 -31.16 -18.52 28.52
CA SER A 50 -31.49 -18.95 27.16
C SER A 50 -30.27 -19.19 26.26
N MET A 51 -29.09 -18.71 26.66
CA MET A 51 -27.83 -18.93 25.94
C MET A 51 -27.41 -20.40 26.00
N SER A 52 -26.75 -20.89 24.95
CA SER A 52 -26.11 -22.21 24.95
C SER A 52 -24.99 -22.30 25.99
N ALA A 53 -24.62 -23.53 26.37
CA ALA A 53 -23.51 -23.74 27.32
C ALA A 53 -22.19 -23.10 26.86
N ALA A 54 -21.92 -23.11 25.54
CA ALA A 54 -20.73 -22.48 24.97
C ALA A 54 -20.77 -20.95 25.09
N GLU A 55 -21.92 -20.34 24.83
CA GLU A 55 -22.12 -18.89 24.97
C GLU A 55 -22.03 -18.44 26.43
N GLN A 56 -22.61 -19.20 27.37
CA GLN A 56 -22.51 -18.93 28.80
C GLN A 56 -21.05 -19.01 29.29
N GLN A 57 -20.27 -20.00 28.82
CA GLN A 57 -18.84 -20.09 29.14
C GLN A 57 -18.05 -18.91 28.58
N GLU A 58 -18.30 -18.51 27.34
CA GLU A 58 -17.63 -17.35 26.75
C GLU A 58 -18.00 -16.05 27.47
N LEU A 59 -19.26 -15.90 27.89
CA LEU A 59 -19.72 -14.78 28.71
C LEU A 59 -19.00 -14.74 30.06
N LEU A 60 -18.87 -15.88 30.73
CA LEU A 60 -18.12 -16.00 31.98
C LEU A 60 -16.66 -15.59 31.80
N ARG A 61 -15.97 -16.10 30.77
CA ARG A 61 -14.57 -15.74 30.47
C ARG A 61 -14.40 -14.25 30.17
N ARG A 62 -15.38 -13.61 29.53
CA ARG A 62 -15.38 -12.15 29.31
C ARG A 62 -15.52 -11.39 30.63
N TRP A 63 -16.44 -11.83 31.49
CA TRP A 63 -16.66 -11.23 32.79
C TRP A 63 -15.42 -11.36 33.69
N GLU A 64 -14.80 -12.54 33.78
CA GLU A 64 -13.56 -12.76 34.54
C GLU A 64 -12.43 -11.86 34.05
N ARG A 65 -12.24 -11.73 32.72
CA ARG A 65 -11.25 -10.81 32.15
C ARG A 65 -11.50 -9.37 32.54
N PHE A 66 -12.77 -8.93 32.54
CA PHE A 66 -13.13 -7.58 32.96
C PHE A 66 -12.86 -7.37 34.46
N GLN A 67 -13.20 -8.34 35.31
CA GLN A 67 -12.93 -8.27 36.75
C GLN A 67 -11.44 -8.25 37.08
N ALA A 68 -10.61 -8.90 36.26
CA ALA A 68 -9.16 -8.88 36.40
C ALA A 68 -8.51 -7.53 36.04
N LEU A 69 -9.23 -6.60 35.41
CA LEU A 69 -8.71 -5.27 35.10
C LEU A 69 -8.59 -4.40 36.36
N PRO A 70 -7.63 -3.47 36.43
CA PRO A 70 -7.56 -2.47 37.51
C PRO A 70 -8.88 -1.69 37.63
N ALA A 71 -9.27 -1.31 38.85
CA ALA A 71 -10.53 -0.62 39.10
C ALA A 71 -10.70 0.67 38.27
N ALA A 72 -9.62 1.43 38.06
CA ALA A 72 -9.62 2.62 37.21
C ALA A 72 -9.97 2.30 35.75
N GLU A 73 -9.48 1.18 35.24
CA GLU A 73 -9.74 0.74 33.87
C GLU A 73 -11.15 0.19 33.71
N GLN A 74 -11.64 -0.56 34.70
CA GLN A 74 -13.05 -0.98 34.74
C GLN A 74 -13.99 0.22 34.69
N GLU A 75 -13.69 1.26 35.48
CA GLU A 75 -14.51 2.47 35.54
C GLU A 75 -14.45 3.26 34.24
N ARG A 76 -13.26 3.38 33.63
CA ARG A 76 -13.09 3.99 32.31
C ARG A 76 -13.96 3.29 31.26
N LEU A 77 -14.00 1.95 31.27
CA LEU A 77 -14.83 1.17 30.33
C LEU A 77 -16.33 1.32 30.60
N ARG A 78 -16.77 1.34 31.86
CA ARG A 78 -18.17 1.62 32.21
C ARG A 78 -18.60 2.99 31.72
N LYS A 79 -17.76 4.02 31.95
CA LYS A 79 -18.01 5.38 31.48
C LYS A 79 -18.12 5.44 29.96
N LEU A 80 -17.18 4.81 29.24
CA LEU A 80 -17.24 4.74 27.77
C LEU A 80 -18.52 4.07 27.27
N GLN A 81 -18.95 2.97 27.90
CA GLN A 81 -20.19 2.30 27.54
C GLN A 81 -21.42 3.19 27.79
N ALA A 82 -21.44 3.94 28.90
CA ALA A 82 -22.51 4.90 29.19
C ALA A 82 -22.53 6.04 28.17
N GLU A 83 -21.37 6.58 27.78
CA GLU A 83 -21.25 7.61 26.75
C GLU A 83 -21.76 7.11 25.39
N ILE A 84 -21.39 5.89 24.97
CA ILE A 84 -21.90 5.27 23.73
C ILE A 84 -23.42 5.07 23.80
N ALA A 85 -23.95 4.64 24.95
CA ALA A 85 -25.38 4.39 25.11
C ALA A 85 -26.22 5.68 25.09
N ALA A 86 -25.67 6.78 25.61
CA ALA A 86 -26.32 8.09 25.64
C ALA A 86 -26.23 8.87 24.31
N ASP A 87 -25.32 8.47 23.40
CA ASP A 87 -25.16 9.14 22.11
C ASP A 87 -26.37 8.89 21.19
N PRO A 88 -26.87 9.93 20.47
CA PRO A 88 -27.94 9.76 19.48
C PRO A 88 -27.65 8.70 18.39
N ASN A 89 -26.37 8.44 18.09
CA ASN A 89 -25.91 7.45 17.12
C ASN A 89 -25.44 6.14 17.79
N SER A 90 -25.91 5.83 19.00
CA SER A 90 -25.48 4.67 19.79
C SER A 90 -25.46 3.35 19.01
N GLU A 91 -26.51 3.06 18.23
CA GLU A 91 -26.57 1.87 17.36
C GLU A 91 -25.41 1.82 16.36
N ARG A 92 -25.16 2.93 15.66
CA ARG A 92 -24.08 3.03 14.67
C ARG A 92 -22.70 2.89 15.34
N LEU A 93 -22.52 3.48 16.52
CA LEU A 93 -21.26 3.37 17.26
C LEU A 93 -20.98 1.92 17.68
N ARG A 94 -22.00 1.18 18.16
CA ARG A 94 -21.87 -0.25 18.49
C ARG A 94 -21.51 -1.08 17.26
N GLU A 95 -22.16 -0.81 16.13
CA GLU A 95 -21.86 -1.49 14.87
C GLU A 95 -20.40 -1.26 14.43
N VAL A 96 -19.93 0.00 14.48
CA VAL A 96 -18.54 0.34 14.12
C VAL A 96 -17.54 -0.33 15.07
N LEU A 97 -17.82 -0.38 16.37
CA LEU A 97 -16.96 -1.08 17.33
C LEU A 97 -16.88 -2.58 17.05
N ALA A 98 -18.01 -3.22 16.73
CA ALA A 98 -18.05 -4.63 16.37
C ALA A 98 -17.25 -4.91 15.08
N GLN A 99 -17.47 -4.12 14.02
CA GLN A 99 -16.72 -4.24 12.76
C GLN A 99 -15.23 -4.01 12.96
N TYR A 100 -14.86 -3.01 13.75
CA TYR A 100 -13.48 -2.72 14.08
C TYR A 100 -12.82 -3.89 14.84
N HIS A 101 -13.51 -4.47 15.81
CA HIS A 101 -13.02 -5.63 16.55
C HIS A 101 -12.81 -6.85 15.66
N GLU A 102 -13.77 -7.18 14.79
CA GLU A 102 -13.61 -8.29 13.85
C GLU A 102 -12.46 -8.05 12.86
N TRP A 103 -12.33 -6.83 12.35
CA TRP A 103 -11.20 -6.45 11.50
C TRP A 103 -9.85 -6.53 12.24
N LEU A 104 -9.77 -6.15 13.51
CA LEU A 104 -8.53 -6.29 14.30
C LEU A 104 -8.07 -7.76 14.41
N LYS A 105 -8.98 -8.73 14.32
CA LYS A 105 -8.60 -10.16 14.31
C LYS A 105 -7.91 -10.56 13.01
N THR A 106 -8.17 -9.87 11.90
CA THR A 106 -7.63 -10.22 10.58
C THR A 106 -6.23 -9.65 10.34
N ILE A 107 -5.83 -8.60 11.08
CA ILE A 107 -4.50 -7.98 10.93
C ILE A 107 -3.45 -8.63 11.83
N THR A 108 -2.16 -8.39 11.53
CA THR A 108 -1.05 -9.02 12.25
C THR A 108 -0.94 -8.51 13.70
N PRO A 109 -0.35 -9.29 14.63
CA PRO A 109 -0.10 -8.83 16.00
C PRO A 109 0.74 -7.54 16.08
N ALA A 110 1.71 -7.37 15.18
CA ALA A 110 2.55 -6.16 15.12
C ALA A 110 1.74 -4.92 14.72
N GLU A 111 0.84 -5.04 13.74
CA GLU A 111 -0.04 -3.94 13.33
C GLU A 111 -1.04 -3.58 14.43
N ARG A 112 -1.61 -4.59 15.11
CA ARG A 112 -2.46 -4.34 16.30
C ARG A 112 -1.72 -3.55 17.37
N ALA A 113 -0.48 -3.92 17.69
CA ALA A 113 0.32 -3.24 18.69
C ALA A 113 0.60 -1.79 18.28
N SER A 114 1.02 -1.56 17.03
CA SER A 114 1.24 -0.21 16.49
C SER A 114 -0.02 0.65 16.56
N LEU A 115 -1.18 0.12 16.17
CA LEU A 115 -2.45 0.86 16.25
C LEU A 115 -2.80 1.24 17.70
N ALA A 116 -2.49 0.39 18.67
CA ALA A 116 -2.79 0.66 20.08
C ALA A 116 -2.04 1.90 20.61
N GLU A 117 -0.82 2.15 20.14
CA GLU A 117 0.03 3.28 20.55
C GLU A 117 -0.39 4.62 19.89
N LEU A 118 -1.12 4.56 18.77
CA LEU A 118 -1.52 5.76 18.04
C LEU A 118 -2.70 6.50 18.69
N SER A 119 -2.67 7.82 18.58
CA SER A 119 -3.84 8.67 18.88
C SER A 119 -5.02 8.33 17.95
N PRO A 120 -6.28 8.62 18.34
CA PRO A 120 -7.46 8.24 17.53
C PRO A 120 -7.39 8.71 16.07
N ARG A 121 -6.96 9.95 15.83
CA ARG A 121 -6.83 10.49 14.46
C ARG A 121 -5.72 9.81 13.65
N ALA A 122 -4.58 9.53 14.29
CA ALA A 122 -3.48 8.82 13.62
C ALA A 122 -3.86 7.37 13.33
N ARG A 123 -4.58 6.72 14.25
CA ARG A 123 -5.09 5.36 14.10
C ARG A 123 -6.01 5.22 12.89
N VAL A 124 -6.95 6.15 12.68
CA VAL A 124 -7.83 6.13 11.49
C VAL A 124 -7.02 6.20 10.18
N LYS A 125 -6.04 7.11 10.10
CA LYS A 125 -5.17 7.22 8.91
C LYS A 125 -4.40 5.93 8.65
N GLU A 126 -3.94 5.28 9.71
CA GLU A 126 -3.20 4.03 9.61
C GLU A 126 -4.08 2.85 9.21
N ILE A 127 -5.30 2.76 9.76
CA ILE A 127 -6.31 1.79 9.32
C ILE A 127 -6.56 1.94 7.82
N GLU A 128 -6.76 3.17 7.33
CA GLU A 128 -6.94 3.40 5.90
C GLU A 128 -5.74 2.96 5.07
N ARG A 129 -4.52 3.13 5.59
CA ARG A 129 -3.28 2.71 4.94
C ARG A 129 -3.23 1.19 4.83
N ILE A 130 -3.51 0.48 5.92
CA ILE A 130 -3.59 -0.99 5.96
C ILE A 130 -4.64 -1.48 4.97
N GLN A 131 -5.86 -0.95 5.04
CA GLN A 131 -6.92 -1.33 4.11
C GLN A 131 -6.59 -1.03 2.64
N ARG A 132 -5.86 0.06 2.35
CA ARG A 132 -5.39 0.34 0.98
C ARG A 132 -4.37 -0.70 0.51
N ARG A 133 -3.46 -1.12 1.39
CA ARG A 133 -2.48 -2.17 1.09
C ARG A 133 -3.17 -3.52 0.90
N ASP A 134 -4.04 -3.93 1.81
CA ASP A 134 -4.70 -5.24 1.72
C ASP A 134 -5.56 -5.33 0.44
N ARG A 135 -6.28 -4.25 0.09
CA ARG A 135 -6.99 -4.16 -1.22
C ARG A 135 -6.06 -4.15 -2.43
N PHE A 136 -4.83 -3.70 -2.27
CA PHE A 136 -3.83 -3.72 -3.33
C PHE A 136 -3.27 -5.13 -3.50
N GLU A 137 -2.93 -5.80 -2.42
CA GLU A 137 -2.45 -7.19 -2.39
C GLU A 137 -3.51 -8.15 -2.93
N GLN A 138 -4.76 -8.06 -2.47
CA GLN A 138 -5.88 -8.86 -2.98
C GLN A 138 -6.13 -8.70 -4.47
N ARG A 139 -5.80 -7.53 -5.05
CA ARG A 139 -5.91 -7.35 -6.51
C ARG A 139 -4.81 -8.08 -7.26
N LEU A 140 -3.63 -8.21 -6.65
CA LEU A 140 -2.47 -8.86 -7.24
C LEU A 140 -2.45 -10.37 -7.01
N GLU A 141 -3.13 -10.89 -5.97
CA GLU A 141 -3.20 -12.33 -5.67
C GLU A 141 -3.69 -13.17 -6.85
N ALA A 142 -4.55 -12.61 -7.71
CA ALA A 142 -5.05 -13.31 -8.89
C ALA A 142 -4.07 -13.33 -10.07
N LEU A 143 -3.00 -12.53 -10.04
CA LEU A 143 -2.08 -12.38 -11.16
C LEU A 143 -0.82 -13.24 -10.95
N GLU A 144 -0.53 -14.06 -11.95
CA GLU A 144 0.77 -14.73 -12.07
C GLU A 144 1.82 -13.76 -12.63
N PRO A 145 3.13 -14.02 -12.42
CA PRO A 145 4.19 -13.17 -12.97
C PRO A 145 4.08 -12.91 -14.48
N SER A 146 3.64 -13.90 -15.27
CA SER A 146 3.42 -13.76 -16.72
C SER A 146 2.27 -12.80 -17.06
N ASP A 147 1.25 -12.71 -16.21
CA ASP A 147 0.10 -11.81 -16.44
C ASP A 147 0.53 -10.34 -16.41
N PHE A 148 1.56 -10.00 -15.63
CA PHE A 148 2.11 -8.64 -15.60
C PHE A 148 2.68 -8.23 -16.95
N ASP A 149 3.40 -9.15 -17.62
CA ASP A 149 3.98 -8.90 -18.94
C ASP A 149 2.91 -8.83 -20.03
N GLU A 150 1.91 -9.70 -19.96
CA GLU A 150 0.77 -9.71 -20.87
C GLU A 150 -0.06 -8.43 -20.77
N ILE A 151 -0.42 -8.02 -19.55
CA ILE A 151 -1.12 -6.75 -19.29
C ILE A 151 -0.29 -5.59 -19.84
N ARG A 152 1.01 -5.55 -19.56
CA ARG A 152 1.89 -4.47 -20.02
C ARG A 152 1.93 -4.39 -21.53
N ARG A 153 2.14 -5.51 -22.22
CA ARG A 153 2.16 -5.58 -23.69
C ARG A 153 0.84 -5.10 -24.27
N TRP A 154 -0.28 -5.59 -23.74
CA TRP A 154 -1.62 -5.20 -24.19
C TRP A 154 -1.84 -3.68 -24.05
N ILE A 155 -1.43 -3.06 -22.93
CA ILE A 155 -1.52 -1.60 -22.77
C ILE A 155 -0.60 -0.88 -23.74
N ASP A 156 0.60 -1.42 -23.93
CA ASP A 156 1.58 -0.83 -24.82
C ASP A 156 1.04 -0.74 -26.25
N ASP A 157 0.35 -1.79 -26.71
CA ASP A 157 -0.30 -1.87 -28.02
C ASP A 157 -1.54 -0.97 -28.08
N LEU A 158 -2.40 -1.01 -27.05
CA LEU A 158 -3.63 -0.23 -27.01
C LEU A 158 -3.38 1.29 -27.00
N VAL A 159 -2.36 1.74 -26.26
CA VAL A 159 -1.96 3.15 -26.27
C VAL A 159 -1.41 3.57 -27.62
N GLU A 160 -0.68 2.70 -28.31
CA GLU A 160 -0.14 3.01 -29.64
C GLU A 160 -1.26 3.08 -30.68
N GLN A 161 -2.19 2.12 -30.65
CA GLN A 161 -3.36 2.08 -31.53
C GLN A 161 -4.23 3.34 -31.40
N HIS A 162 -4.45 3.81 -30.16
CA HIS A 162 -5.29 4.98 -29.89
C HIS A 162 -4.48 6.27 -29.66
N ARG A 163 -3.20 6.30 -30.04
CA ARG A 163 -2.28 7.37 -29.66
C ARG A 163 -2.77 8.76 -30.09
N GLU A 164 -3.20 8.90 -31.34
CA GLU A 164 -3.63 10.19 -31.90
C GLU A 164 -4.87 10.71 -31.17
N GLU A 165 -5.92 9.88 -31.07
CA GLU A 165 -7.16 10.19 -30.36
C GLU A 165 -6.91 10.53 -28.87
N LEU A 166 -6.04 9.76 -28.21
CA LEU A 166 -5.65 10.00 -26.83
C LEU A 166 -4.96 11.36 -26.67
N VAL A 167 -4.06 11.72 -27.59
CA VAL A 167 -3.31 13.00 -27.57
C VAL A 167 -4.20 14.19 -27.91
N GLU A 168 -5.06 14.07 -28.93
CA GLU A 168 -5.97 15.12 -29.36
C GLU A 168 -6.95 15.49 -28.26
N GLY A 169 -7.49 14.49 -27.57
CA GLY A 169 -8.42 14.78 -26.51
C GLY A 169 -7.76 15.27 -25.22
N LEU A 170 -6.41 15.32 -25.10
CA LEU A 170 -5.72 15.83 -23.91
C LEU A 170 -6.08 17.30 -23.69
N SER A 171 -6.55 17.62 -22.48
CA SER A 171 -6.87 18.98 -22.08
C SER A 171 -6.31 19.31 -20.71
N GLY A 172 -6.15 20.61 -20.45
CA GLY A 172 -5.71 21.17 -19.17
C GLY A 172 -4.39 20.55 -18.68
N ARG A 173 -4.41 20.05 -17.43
CA ARG A 173 -3.22 19.53 -16.74
C ARG A 173 -2.53 18.38 -17.48
N TYR A 174 -3.29 17.50 -18.15
CA TYR A 174 -2.71 16.34 -18.82
C TYR A 174 -2.02 16.72 -20.13
N ARG A 175 -2.57 17.69 -20.88
CA ARG A 175 -1.92 18.26 -22.07
C ARG A 175 -0.57 18.88 -21.71
N ALA A 176 -0.57 19.74 -20.69
CA ALA A 176 0.66 20.34 -20.19
C ALA A 176 1.68 19.28 -19.75
N MET A 177 1.24 18.25 -19.00
CA MET A 177 2.13 17.18 -18.56
C MET A 177 2.73 16.37 -19.73
N TYR A 178 1.95 16.11 -20.77
CA TYR A 178 2.40 15.41 -21.97
C TYR A 178 3.44 16.23 -22.76
N GLU A 179 3.20 17.52 -22.93
CA GLU A 179 4.09 18.42 -23.69
C GLU A 179 5.42 18.68 -22.99
N HIS A 180 5.41 18.77 -21.65
CA HIS A 180 6.62 19.06 -20.86
C HIS A 180 7.52 17.85 -20.61
N ARG A 181 7.09 16.64 -20.98
CA ARG A 181 7.89 15.42 -20.82
C ARG A 181 8.70 15.17 -22.09
N SER A 182 10.01 14.96 -21.97
CA SER A 182 10.87 14.59 -23.11
C SER A 182 10.96 13.08 -23.31
N ASP A 183 10.76 12.32 -22.23
CA ASP A 183 10.86 10.86 -22.22
C ASP A 183 9.59 10.21 -22.83
N PRO A 184 9.73 9.32 -23.84
CA PRO A 184 8.62 8.60 -24.44
C PRO A 184 7.79 7.80 -23.43
N ASP A 185 8.43 7.14 -22.45
CA ASP A 185 7.73 6.31 -21.46
C ASP A 185 6.90 7.20 -20.51
N ALA A 186 7.49 8.30 -20.07
CA ALA A 186 6.82 9.34 -19.32
C ALA A 186 5.60 9.93 -20.06
N LYS A 187 5.67 10.11 -21.40
CA LYS A 187 4.52 10.54 -22.21
C LYS A 187 3.46 9.46 -22.30
N LYS A 188 3.88 8.20 -22.54
CA LYS A 188 2.99 7.04 -22.58
C LYS A 188 2.16 6.93 -21.31
N MET A 189 2.77 7.17 -20.15
CA MET A 189 2.04 7.21 -18.88
C MET A 189 0.90 8.21 -18.84
N VAL A 190 1.08 9.41 -19.40
CA VAL A 190 0.00 10.40 -19.43
C VAL A 190 -1.18 9.86 -20.23
N LEU A 191 -0.91 9.14 -21.32
CA LEU A 191 -1.93 8.50 -22.16
C LEU A 191 -2.59 7.31 -21.46
N VAL A 192 -1.83 6.46 -20.77
CA VAL A 192 -2.36 5.37 -19.94
C VAL A 192 -3.26 5.90 -18.83
N TYR A 193 -2.81 6.93 -18.10
CA TYR A 193 -3.63 7.59 -17.08
C TYR A 193 -4.91 8.13 -17.70
N ARG A 194 -4.86 8.77 -18.86
CA ARG A 194 -6.06 9.24 -19.55
C ARG A 194 -7.02 8.09 -19.87
N LEU A 195 -6.51 7.01 -20.46
CA LEU A 195 -7.30 5.86 -20.89
C LEU A 195 -8.09 5.22 -19.73
N PHE A 196 -7.53 5.22 -18.52
CA PHE A 196 -8.13 4.55 -17.34
C PHE A 196 -8.61 5.47 -16.21
N ALA A 197 -8.25 6.76 -16.17
CA ALA A 197 -8.65 7.69 -15.11
C ALA A 197 -10.03 8.31 -15.32
N HIS A 198 -10.66 8.13 -16.50
CA HIS A 198 -12.02 8.58 -16.77
C HIS A 198 -13.06 7.70 -16.04
N ARG A 199 -13.17 7.88 -14.73
CA ARG A 199 -14.32 7.41 -13.95
C ARG A 199 -15.55 8.25 -14.31
N GLY A 200 -16.34 7.78 -15.28
CA GLY A 200 -17.73 8.26 -15.44
C GLY A 200 -18.13 8.84 -16.79
N ARG A 201 -17.35 8.69 -17.87
CA ARG A 201 -17.88 8.85 -19.23
C ARG A 201 -18.15 7.46 -19.81
N ASP A 202 -19.29 7.28 -20.48
CA ASP A 202 -19.68 6.01 -21.10
C ASP A 202 -18.78 5.63 -22.30
N GLU A 203 -18.07 6.60 -22.88
CA GLU A 203 -17.12 6.38 -23.97
C GLU A 203 -15.72 6.14 -23.41
N SER A 204 -15.43 4.88 -23.09
CA SER A 204 -14.06 4.44 -22.88
C SER A 204 -13.56 3.81 -24.17
N LEU A 205 -12.36 4.22 -24.59
CA LEU A 205 -11.69 3.72 -25.80
C LEU A 205 -11.30 2.25 -25.68
N VAL A 206 -11.39 1.67 -24.48
CA VAL A 206 -11.24 0.24 -24.25
C VAL A 206 -12.59 -0.42 -24.52
N THR A 207 -12.67 -1.11 -25.66
CA THR A 207 -13.85 -1.83 -26.10
C THR A 207 -14.02 -3.16 -25.35
N ALA A 208 -15.16 -3.82 -25.53
CA ALA A 208 -15.36 -5.17 -25.00
C ALA A 208 -14.41 -6.18 -25.65
N ASP A 209 -14.10 -6.00 -26.93
CA ASP A 209 -13.20 -6.88 -27.70
C ASP A 209 -11.76 -6.75 -27.20
N ASP A 210 -11.30 -5.53 -26.89
CA ASP A 210 -9.96 -5.31 -26.30
C ASP A 210 -9.82 -6.03 -24.95
N VAL A 211 -10.88 -6.01 -24.14
CA VAL A 211 -10.93 -6.71 -22.86
C VAL A 211 -10.91 -8.23 -23.07
N GLN A 212 -11.62 -8.74 -24.08
CA GLN A 212 -11.63 -10.17 -24.38
C GLN A 212 -10.27 -10.65 -24.87
N LEU A 213 -9.61 -9.89 -25.75
CA LEU A 213 -8.25 -10.19 -26.22
C LEU A 213 -7.24 -10.30 -25.07
N LEU A 214 -7.31 -9.38 -24.10
CA LEU A 214 -6.50 -9.49 -22.89
C LEU A 214 -6.90 -10.72 -22.06
N THR A 215 -8.21 -10.96 -21.88
CA THR A 215 -8.70 -12.09 -21.09
C THR A 215 -8.16 -13.42 -21.62
N ASP A 216 -8.11 -13.59 -22.95
CA ASP A 216 -7.63 -14.82 -23.59
C ASP A 216 -6.12 -15.06 -23.41
N SER A 217 -5.33 -14.00 -23.14
CA SER A 217 -3.88 -14.13 -22.91
C SER A 217 -3.49 -14.29 -21.43
N LEU A 218 -4.44 -14.17 -20.51
CA LEU A 218 -4.20 -14.24 -19.07
C LEU A 218 -4.24 -15.68 -18.50
N SER A 219 -3.58 -15.87 -17.37
CA SER A 219 -3.62 -17.09 -16.56
C SER A 219 -5.06 -17.47 -16.17
N GLU A 220 -5.26 -18.73 -15.79
CA GLU A 220 -6.58 -19.21 -15.34
C GLU A 220 -7.08 -18.46 -14.11
N SER A 221 -6.19 -18.15 -13.16
CA SER A 221 -6.51 -17.38 -11.94
C SER A 221 -6.98 -15.95 -12.27
N ALA A 222 -6.26 -15.27 -13.16
CA ALA A 222 -6.62 -13.92 -13.60
C ALA A 222 -7.93 -13.93 -14.40
N ARG A 223 -8.14 -14.92 -15.29
CA ARG A 223 -9.40 -15.10 -16.02
C ARG A 223 -10.58 -15.30 -15.09
N ALA A 224 -10.46 -16.21 -14.12
CA ALA A 224 -11.51 -16.44 -13.13
C ALA A 224 -11.88 -15.15 -12.37
N LYS A 225 -10.87 -14.31 -12.06
CA LYS A 225 -11.10 -13.02 -11.40
C LYS A 225 -11.82 -12.00 -12.30
N LEU A 226 -11.58 -12.00 -13.60
CA LEU A 226 -12.34 -11.20 -14.56
C LEU A 226 -13.76 -11.74 -14.76
N ASP A 227 -13.96 -13.05 -14.64
CA ASP A 227 -15.27 -13.68 -14.79
C ASP A 227 -16.20 -13.41 -13.60
N GLU A 228 -15.65 -13.13 -12.40
CA GLU A 228 -16.42 -12.57 -11.28
C GLU A 228 -17.06 -11.21 -11.62
N ALA A 229 -16.46 -10.46 -12.56
CA ALA A 229 -16.99 -9.17 -13.02
C ALA A 229 -18.03 -9.39 -14.14
N THR A 230 -19.30 -9.27 -13.76
CA THR A 230 -20.46 -9.53 -14.64
C THR A 230 -20.69 -8.46 -15.70
N THR A 231 -20.14 -7.26 -15.51
CA THR A 231 -20.31 -6.14 -16.45
C THR A 231 -18.98 -5.72 -17.10
N ALA A 232 -19.03 -5.26 -18.35
CA ALA A 232 -17.86 -4.70 -19.04
C ALA A 232 -17.22 -3.53 -18.27
N LYS A 233 -18.04 -2.76 -17.53
CA LYS A 233 -17.57 -1.68 -16.66
C LYS A 233 -16.76 -2.20 -15.47
N GLU A 234 -17.19 -3.29 -14.85
CA GLU A 234 -16.47 -3.94 -13.75
C GLU A 234 -15.18 -4.59 -14.24
N ARG A 235 -15.20 -5.30 -15.39
CA ARG A 235 -14.00 -5.88 -16.00
C ARG A 235 -12.95 -4.81 -16.27
N ARG A 236 -13.33 -3.69 -16.90
CA ARG A 236 -12.43 -2.54 -17.11
C ARG A 236 -11.91 -1.94 -15.80
N ARG A 237 -12.72 -1.92 -14.74
CA ARG A 237 -12.28 -1.46 -13.42
C ARG A 237 -11.26 -2.41 -12.79
N THR A 238 -11.43 -3.71 -12.94
CA THR A 238 -10.48 -4.73 -12.48
C THR A 238 -9.16 -4.60 -13.23
N ILE A 239 -9.20 -4.55 -14.56
CA ILE A 239 -8.01 -4.35 -15.41
C ILE A 239 -7.30 -3.04 -15.07
N GLY A 240 -8.03 -1.93 -14.93
CA GLY A 240 -7.45 -0.66 -14.49
C GLY A 240 -6.81 -0.75 -13.10
N GLY A 241 -7.39 -1.55 -12.19
CA GLY A 241 -6.81 -1.83 -10.88
C GLY A 241 -5.49 -2.59 -10.96
N TRP A 242 -5.44 -3.64 -11.78
CA TRP A 242 -4.22 -4.41 -12.06
C TRP A 242 -3.15 -3.56 -12.71
N LEU A 243 -3.53 -2.75 -13.70
CA LEU A 243 -2.66 -1.81 -14.37
C LEU A 243 -1.94 -0.85 -13.41
N PHE A 244 -2.69 -0.16 -12.55
CA PHE A 244 -2.03 0.73 -11.59
C PHE A 244 -1.18 -0.03 -10.57
N ALA A 245 -1.50 -1.30 -10.32
CA ALA A 245 -0.68 -2.15 -9.47
C ALA A 245 0.60 -2.64 -10.16
N THR A 246 0.54 -3.04 -11.43
CA THR A 246 1.69 -3.44 -12.24
C THR A 246 2.63 -2.25 -12.49
N LEU A 247 2.08 -1.07 -12.79
CA LEU A 247 2.87 0.16 -12.96
C LEU A 247 3.50 0.66 -11.65
N GLY A 248 2.86 0.41 -10.50
CA GLY A 248 3.43 0.72 -9.19
C GLY A 248 4.58 -0.20 -8.79
N GLN A 249 4.64 -1.42 -9.33
CA GLN A 249 5.72 -2.38 -9.08
C GLN A 249 6.97 -2.10 -9.92
N ASN A 250 6.82 -1.52 -11.12
CA ASN A 250 7.92 -1.37 -12.06
C ASN A 250 8.73 -0.06 -11.83
N HIS A 251 9.98 -0.21 -11.40
CA HIS A 251 10.89 0.90 -11.05
C HIS A 251 11.22 1.85 -12.22
N SER A 252 11.13 1.40 -13.47
CA SER A 252 11.45 2.23 -14.64
C SER A 252 10.40 3.31 -14.91
N TRP A 253 9.14 3.07 -14.55
CA TRP A 253 8.00 3.93 -14.95
C TRP A 253 7.77 5.15 -14.04
N HIS A 254 8.32 5.16 -12.82
CA HIS A 254 8.11 6.21 -11.82
C HIS A 254 9.34 7.09 -11.56
N GLY A 255 10.20 7.29 -12.57
CA GLY A 255 11.25 8.32 -12.53
C GLY A 255 12.00 8.38 -11.19
N GLY A 256 12.44 7.23 -10.69
CA GLY A 256 13.33 7.09 -9.53
C GLY A 256 12.85 7.64 -8.19
N ARG A 257 11.57 7.99 -7.95
CA ARG A 257 11.20 8.68 -6.69
C ARG A 257 10.14 8.09 -5.78
N HIS A 258 9.36 7.06 -6.14
CA HIS A 258 8.44 6.45 -5.17
C HIS A 258 8.32 4.92 -5.26
N ALA A 259 8.96 4.28 -4.28
CA ALA A 259 8.50 3.17 -3.45
C ALA A 259 7.89 1.92 -4.13
N ASN A 260 8.74 0.97 -4.50
CA ASN A 260 8.37 -0.44 -4.44
C ASN A 260 8.49 -0.93 -2.98
N PRO A 261 7.48 -1.59 -2.37
CA PRO A 261 7.71 -2.45 -1.23
C PRO A 261 8.52 -3.68 -1.70
N MET A 262 9.85 -3.55 -1.77
CA MET A 262 10.71 -4.66 -2.18
C MET A 262 10.34 -5.94 -1.44
N VAL A 263 10.24 -7.04 -2.19
CA VAL A 263 10.12 -8.40 -1.67
C VAL A 263 11.29 -8.63 -0.71
N GLY A 264 11.00 -9.11 0.49
CA GLY A 264 12.02 -9.29 1.55
C GLY A 264 13.23 -10.11 1.08
N GLU A 265 13.05 -11.00 0.11
CA GLU A 265 14.08 -11.83 -0.50
C GLU A 265 15.13 -11.05 -1.29
N GLU A 266 14.75 -9.98 -1.99
CA GLU A 266 15.70 -9.19 -2.80
C GLU A 266 16.62 -8.35 -1.92
N LEU A 267 16.05 -7.74 -0.86
CA LEU A 267 16.83 -7.06 0.16
C LEU A 267 17.73 -8.04 0.92
N LEU A 268 17.26 -9.28 1.17
CA LEU A 268 18.09 -10.33 1.78
C LEU A 268 19.26 -10.70 0.86
N ARG A 269 19.00 -10.91 -0.43
CA ARG A 269 20.03 -11.21 -1.43
C ARG A 269 21.06 -10.08 -1.52
N PHE A 270 20.61 -8.82 -1.53
CA PHE A 270 21.48 -7.65 -1.49
C PHE A 270 22.33 -7.59 -0.21
N LEU A 271 21.71 -7.79 0.96
CA LEU A 271 22.41 -7.85 2.24
C LEU A 271 23.48 -8.94 2.26
N GLN A 272 23.18 -10.13 1.71
CA GLN A 272 24.06 -11.29 1.71
C GLN A 272 25.21 -11.19 0.70
N ASN A 273 24.97 -10.63 -0.48
CA ASN A 273 25.91 -10.72 -1.60
C ASN A 273 26.62 -9.40 -1.92
N ASP A 274 25.97 -8.27 -1.66
CA ASP A 274 26.40 -6.97 -2.21
C ASP A 274 26.79 -5.96 -1.13
N VAL A 275 26.35 -6.14 0.12
CA VAL A 275 26.77 -5.30 1.24
C VAL A 275 28.09 -5.81 1.82
N GLU A 276 29.08 -4.91 1.94
CA GLU A 276 30.38 -5.23 2.54
C GLU A 276 30.25 -5.85 3.94
N PRO A 277 31.08 -6.84 4.31
CA PRO A 277 30.97 -7.56 5.56
C PRO A 277 30.91 -6.67 6.81
N GLY A 278 31.77 -5.65 6.91
CA GLY A 278 31.78 -4.73 8.04
C GLY A 278 30.50 -3.89 8.16
N LYS A 279 29.93 -3.48 7.02
CA LYS A 279 28.69 -2.71 7.00
C LYS A 279 27.46 -3.60 7.27
N ARG A 280 27.50 -4.86 6.86
CA ARG A 280 26.47 -5.87 7.16
C ARG A 280 26.33 -6.10 8.66
N GLU A 281 27.45 -6.25 9.38
CA GLU A 281 27.43 -6.40 10.83
C GLU A 281 26.86 -5.16 11.55
N GLU A 282 27.16 -3.96 11.05
CA GLU A 282 26.60 -2.71 11.59
C GLU A 282 25.08 -2.63 11.38
N LEU A 283 24.60 -3.06 10.20
CA LEU A 283 23.17 -3.09 9.88
C LEU A 283 22.41 -4.12 10.74
N LEU A 284 23.00 -5.29 10.98
CA LEU A 284 22.38 -6.34 11.81
C LEU A 284 22.26 -5.96 13.29
N LYS A 285 23.03 -4.97 13.77
CA LYS A 285 22.94 -4.42 15.13
C LYS A 285 21.80 -3.41 15.29
N LYS A 286 21.18 -2.95 14.20
CA LYS A 286 20.09 -1.96 14.23
C LYS A 286 18.74 -2.64 14.43
N PRO A 287 17.75 -1.92 14.99
CA PRO A 287 16.35 -2.37 14.97
C PRO A 287 15.90 -2.69 13.54
N ARG A 288 15.05 -3.71 13.39
CA ARG A 288 14.65 -4.25 12.08
C ARG A 288 14.20 -3.19 11.08
N GLU A 289 13.45 -2.20 11.54
CA GLU A 289 12.94 -1.12 10.69
C GLU A 289 14.04 -0.17 10.22
N GLU A 290 15.01 0.15 11.09
CA GLU A 290 16.16 0.99 10.74
C GLU A 290 17.13 0.27 9.83
N MET A 291 17.39 -1.01 10.09
CA MET A 291 18.15 -1.89 9.21
C MET A 291 17.55 -1.89 7.80
N LEU A 292 16.24 -2.15 7.69
CA LEU A 292 15.55 -2.19 6.39
C LEU A 292 15.54 -0.82 5.70
N ARG A 293 15.39 0.27 6.46
CA ARG A 293 15.45 1.64 5.93
C ARG A 293 16.83 1.95 5.35
N GLU A 294 17.89 1.61 6.07
CA GLU A 294 19.26 1.87 5.65
C GLU A 294 19.71 0.95 4.51
N LEU A 295 19.29 -0.31 4.54
CA LEU A 295 19.51 -1.28 3.46
C LEU A 295 18.84 -0.83 2.14
N ARG A 296 17.59 -0.32 2.22
CA ARG A 296 16.90 0.27 1.06
C ARG A 296 17.65 1.48 0.52
N ARG A 297 18.10 2.39 1.38
CA ARG A 297 18.91 3.56 0.97
C ARG A 297 20.14 3.11 0.17
N MET A 298 20.90 2.16 0.71
CA MET A 298 22.11 1.64 0.07
C MET A 298 21.84 0.96 -1.27
N TYR A 299 20.78 0.15 -1.35
CA TYR A 299 20.35 -0.50 -2.58
C TYR A 299 20.05 0.53 -3.68
N PHE A 300 19.25 1.56 -3.37
CA PHE A 300 18.89 2.60 -4.34
C PHE A 300 20.06 3.50 -4.71
N GLU A 301 20.95 3.83 -3.78
CA GLU A 301 22.18 4.58 -4.08
C GLU A 301 23.09 3.82 -5.06
N ARG A 302 23.16 2.49 -4.94
CA ARG A 302 23.89 1.64 -5.89
C ARG A 302 23.23 1.66 -7.26
N GLU A 303 21.92 1.51 -7.33
CA GLU A 303 21.21 1.45 -8.61
C GLU A 303 21.26 2.80 -9.35
N LEU A 304 21.22 3.91 -8.60
CA LEU A 304 21.45 5.25 -9.13
C LEU A 304 22.89 5.44 -9.66
N ARG A 305 23.88 4.77 -9.05
CA ARG A 305 25.28 4.78 -9.52
C ARG A 305 25.52 3.87 -10.72
N ARG A 306 24.74 2.80 -10.90
CA ARG A 306 24.83 1.92 -12.09
C ARG A 306 24.33 2.61 -13.36
N GLY A 307 23.48 3.63 -13.23
CA GLY A 307 22.89 4.35 -14.36
C GLY A 307 21.98 3.45 -15.21
N PRO A 308 21.22 4.01 -16.16
CA PRO A 308 20.48 3.18 -17.12
C PRO A 308 21.47 2.30 -17.91
N PRO A 309 21.06 1.11 -18.38
CA PRO A 309 21.90 0.30 -19.25
C PRO A 309 22.30 1.17 -20.44
N ARG A 310 23.59 1.49 -20.57
CA ARG A 310 24.07 2.13 -21.79
C ARG A 310 23.82 1.13 -22.91
N PRO A 311 23.15 1.52 -24.00
CA PRO A 311 23.07 0.64 -25.16
C PRO A 311 24.51 0.29 -25.55
N SER A 312 24.82 -1.01 -25.54
CA SER A 312 26.10 -1.54 -25.97
C SER A 312 26.32 -1.08 -27.41
N PHE A 313 27.22 -0.13 -27.61
CA PHE A 313 27.53 0.45 -28.92
C PHE A 313 28.68 -0.31 -29.59
N ASP A 314 28.77 -1.63 -29.43
CA ASP A 314 29.90 -2.42 -29.92
C ASP A 314 29.60 -3.38 -31.10
N ASP A 315 28.38 -3.42 -31.65
CA ASP A 315 28.08 -4.29 -32.81
C ASP A 315 27.95 -3.58 -34.17
N ARG A 316 28.41 -2.33 -34.31
CA ARG A 316 28.54 -1.68 -35.64
C ARG A 316 29.82 -0.87 -35.77
N ARG A 317 30.96 -1.55 -35.83
CA ARG A 317 32.18 -1.03 -36.49
C ARG A 317 32.32 -1.67 -37.88
N PRO A 318 32.02 -0.96 -38.97
CA PRO A 318 32.52 -1.31 -40.30
C PRO A 318 34.04 -1.15 -40.32
N GLY A 319 34.74 -2.16 -40.86
CA GLY A 319 36.19 -2.20 -40.90
C GLY A 319 36.86 -1.03 -41.65
N PRO A 320 38.15 -0.77 -41.39
CA PRO A 320 38.87 0.33 -42.02
C PRO A 320 39.22 -0.01 -43.47
N GLY A 321 38.56 0.66 -44.42
CA GLY A 321 38.94 0.67 -45.82
C GLY A 321 40.26 1.42 -46.06
N PRO A 322 40.99 1.09 -47.15
CA PRO A 322 42.34 1.59 -47.40
C PRO A 322 42.35 3.06 -47.82
N ARG A 323 43.22 3.85 -47.18
CA ARG A 323 43.46 5.27 -47.46
C ARG A 323 44.08 5.45 -48.84
N SER A 324 43.33 6.05 -49.75
CA SER A 324 43.87 6.64 -50.98
C SER A 324 44.38 8.06 -50.69
N ARG A 325 45.63 8.27 -51.05
CA ARG A 325 46.41 9.51 -51.00
C ARG A 325 45.91 10.50 -52.05
N PRO A 326 45.78 11.81 -51.77
CA PRO A 326 45.83 12.84 -52.82
C PRO A 326 47.26 13.44 -52.92
N PRO A 327 47.62 13.95 -54.11
CA PRO A 327 49.00 14.34 -54.43
C PRO A 327 49.35 15.76 -53.97
N ALA A 328 50.66 15.97 -53.93
CA ALA A 328 51.35 17.21 -53.58
C ALA A 328 50.98 18.39 -54.49
N SER A 329 50.91 19.58 -53.90
CA SER A 329 51.15 20.83 -54.61
C SER A 329 52.00 21.75 -53.72
N ASP A 330 53.19 22.04 -54.22
CA ASP A 330 54.09 23.09 -53.77
C ASP A 330 53.38 24.44 -53.64
N ARG A 331 53.62 25.16 -52.54
CA ARG A 331 53.84 26.61 -52.64
C ARG A 331 54.55 27.21 -51.43
N GLU A 332 55.65 27.84 -51.79
CA GLU A 332 56.59 28.68 -51.06
C GLU A 332 55.98 29.68 -50.06
N LYS A 333 56.76 29.93 -49.00
CA LYS A 333 56.67 31.09 -48.11
C LYS A 333 56.86 32.40 -48.89
N PRO A 334 56.42 33.57 -48.36
CA PRO A 334 57.42 34.35 -47.61
C PRO A 334 56.88 35.02 -46.34
N ARG A 335 57.76 35.08 -45.35
CA ARG A 335 57.68 35.97 -44.19
C ARG A 335 57.92 37.42 -44.61
N LYS A 336 57.20 38.38 -44.03
CA LYS A 336 57.70 39.73 -43.71
C LYS A 336 57.05 40.29 -42.43
N PRO A 337 57.71 41.25 -41.75
CA PRO A 337 57.73 41.34 -40.29
C PRO A 337 56.83 42.43 -39.70
N LYS A 338 56.69 42.35 -38.38
CA LYS A 338 56.06 43.29 -37.44
C LYS A 338 56.59 44.73 -37.56
N PRO A 339 55.77 45.72 -37.14
CA PRO A 339 56.11 46.69 -36.11
C PRO A 339 55.70 46.21 -34.70
#